data_AF-A0A183F5C3-F1
#
_entry.id   AF-A0A183F5C3-F1
#
_cell.length_a   1.000
_cell.length_b   1.000
_cell.length_c   1.000
_cell.angle_alpha   90.00
_cell.angle_beta   90.00
_cell.angle_gamma   90.00
#
_symmetry.space_group_name_H-M   'P 1'
#
loop_
_entity.id
_entity.type
_entity.pdbx_description
1 polymer ?
#
loop_
_entity_poly.entity_id
_entity_poly.type
_entity_poly.pdbx_seq_one_letter_code
_entity_poly.pdbx_strand_id
1 'polypeptide(L)'
;MTICTYNSRTLASKVAVEDLMMPAKKMKYDVIGLTETRRHHPLHAAYDSGEELFLGTCDSRGVGGVGVLVNTHLAMNIDSYESLTTRIGRLRLKRCGSVPALTVFVAYAPTSDYDDEELDAFYVEKFYKEDHTFYKVIVGDFNAKIGPRRSPEGLHFGTSGLE
;
A
#
# COMPACT_ATOMS: atom_id res chain seq x y z
N MET A 1 -8.43 -8.85 -12.16
CA MET A 1 -8.25 -7.88 -11.07
C MET A 1 -7.04 -7.03 -11.38
N THR A 2 -7.13 -5.71 -11.27
CA THR A 2 -6.07 -4.73 -11.51
C THR A 2 -5.69 -4.07 -10.18
N ILE A 3 -4.50 -4.37 -9.70
CA ILE A 3 -3.95 -3.79 -8.46
C ILE A 3 -2.82 -2.83 -8.85
N CYS A 4 -2.91 -1.60 -8.38
CA CYS A 4 -1.91 -0.56 -8.59
C CYS A 4 -1.21 -0.22 -7.27
N THR A 5 -0.06 0.43 -7.35
CA THR A 5 0.61 1.03 -6.19
C THR A 5 0.97 2.48 -6.50
N TYR A 6 0.85 3.36 -5.52
CA TYR A 6 1.19 4.77 -5.66
C TYR A 6 1.81 5.31 -4.37
N ASN A 7 3.07 5.70 -4.44
CA ASN A 7 3.71 6.48 -3.40
C ASN A 7 3.18 7.91 -3.47
N SER A 8 2.31 8.27 -2.53
CA SER A 8 1.55 9.52 -2.57
C SER A 8 2.34 10.72 -2.08
N ARG A 9 3.48 10.49 -1.41
CA ARG A 9 4.27 11.46 -0.65
C ARG A 9 3.53 12.14 0.51
N THR A 10 2.23 12.40 0.41
CA THR A 10 1.35 12.80 1.52
C THR A 10 -0.13 12.65 1.13
N LEU A 11 -0.95 12.21 2.08
CA LEU A 11 -2.42 12.28 2.08
C LEU A 11 -2.94 12.81 3.44
N ALA A 12 -2.14 13.67 4.07
CA ALA A 12 -2.42 14.19 5.41
C ALA A 12 -3.61 15.17 5.43
N SER A 13 -3.84 15.89 4.33
CA SER A 13 -4.91 16.89 4.21
C SER A 13 -6.08 16.39 3.36
N LYS A 14 -7.25 17.03 3.47
CA LYS A 14 -8.40 16.75 2.60
C LYS A 14 -8.07 17.04 1.12
N VAL A 15 -7.38 18.15 0.87
CA VAL A 15 -6.96 18.56 -0.48
C VAL A 15 -6.07 17.50 -1.14
N ALA A 16 -5.09 16.94 -0.41
CA ALA A 16 -4.23 15.89 -0.96
C ALA A 16 -5.02 14.61 -1.32
N VAL A 17 -6.06 14.29 -0.55
CA VAL A 17 -6.96 13.17 -0.86
C VAL A 17 -7.82 13.48 -2.09
N GLU A 18 -8.35 14.69 -2.23
CA GLU A 18 -9.11 15.11 -3.42
C GLU A 18 -8.23 15.06 -4.69
N ASP A 19 -6.97 15.49 -4.58
CA ASP A 19 -5.99 15.44 -5.66
C ASP A 19 -5.66 14.00 -6.09
N LEU A 20 -5.70 13.03 -5.18
CA LEU A 20 -5.61 11.60 -5.50
C LEU A 20 -6.86 11.09 -6.23
N MET A 21 -8.04 11.50 -5.77
CA MET A 21 -9.31 10.98 -6.30
C MET A 21 -9.58 11.46 -7.73
N MET A 22 -9.18 12.68 -8.10
CA MET A 22 -9.38 13.23 -9.45
C MET A 22 -8.78 12.37 -10.59
N PRO A 23 -7.49 11.98 -10.56
CA PRO A 23 -6.92 11.08 -11.55
C PRO A 23 -7.39 9.64 -11.37
N ALA A 24 -7.61 9.15 -10.14
CA ALA A 24 -8.08 7.80 -9.89
C ALA A 24 -9.39 7.51 -10.65
N LYS A 25 -10.36 8.43 -10.62
CA LYS A 25 -11.64 8.32 -11.35
C LYS A 25 -11.51 8.14 -12.87
N LYS A 26 -10.36 8.48 -13.46
CA LYS A 26 -10.10 8.37 -14.91
C LYS A 26 -9.36 7.09 -15.29
N MET A 27 -8.89 6.34 -14.30
CA MET A 27 -8.09 5.13 -14.49
C MET A 27 -8.91 3.88 -14.19
N LYS A 28 -8.58 2.78 -14.85
CA LYS A 28 -9.12 1.46 -14.50
C LYS A 28 -8.26 0.86 -13.40
N TYR A 29 -8.84 0.65 -12.23
CA TYR A 29 -8.22 -0.01 -11.09
C TYR A 29 -9.30 -0.72 -10.28
N ASP A 30 -8.88 -1.75 -9.54
CA ASP A 30 -9.73 -2.41 -8.56
C ASP A 30 -9.26 -2.09 -7.15
N VAL A 31 -7.94 -2.07 -6.93
CA VAL A 31 -7.30 -1.63 -5.67
C VAL A 31 -6.06 -0.79 -6.00
N ILE A 32 -5.88 0.34 -5.32
CA ILE A 32 -4.62 1.10 -5.31
C ILE A 32 -4.01 1.00 -3.92
N GLY A 33 -2.84 0.38 -3.79
CA GLY A 33 -2.01 0.46 -2.60
C GLY A 33 -1.34 1.82 -2.50
N LEU A 34 -1.43 2.46 -1.34
CA LEU A 34 -0.90 3.80 -1.10
C LEU A 34 0.22 3.73 -0.06
N THR A 35 1.35 4.37 -0.35
CA THR A 35 2.48 4.51 0.59
C THR A 35 2.82 5.98 0.83
N GLU A 36 3.54 6.25 1.91
CA GLU A 36 3.87 7.60 2.39
C GLU A 36 2.63 8.51 2.52
N THR A 37 1.57 8.00 3.15
CA THR A 37 0.34 8.79 3.35
C THR A 37 0.55 9.89 4.41
N ARG A 38 1.55 9.74 5.30
CA ARG A 38 1.98 10.74 6.30
C ARG A 38 0.85 11.30 7.16
N ARG A 39 -0.19 10.51 7.40
CA ARG A 39 -1.37 10.94 8.15
C ARG A 39 -1.22 10.55 9.61
N HIS A 40 -1.38 11.50 10.54
CA HIS A 40 -1.27 11.19 11.98
C HIS A 40 -2.49 10.48 12.56
N HIS A 41 -3.63 10.55 11.88
CA HIS A 41 -4.88 9.92 12.31
C HIS A 41 -5.39 9.00 11.21
N PRO A 42 -5.87 7.79 11.54
CA PRO A 42 -6.41 6.90 10.53
C PRO A 42 -7.62 7.56 9.85
N LEU A 43 -7.86 7.18 8.60
CA LEU A 43 -9.02 7.62 7.85
C LEU A 43 -9.68 6.42 7.20
N HIS A 44 -10.98 6.27 7.42
CA HIS A 44 -11.85 5.48 6.57
C HIS A 44 -12.89 6.42 5.97
N ALA A 45 -13.02 6.41 4.64
CA ALA A 45 -13.98 7.20 3.92
C ALA A 45 -14.62 6.38 2.81
N ALA A 46 -15.94 6.27 2.83
CA ALA A 46 -16.74 5.79 1.71
C ALA A 46 -17.23 7.01 0.93
N TYR A 47 -17.01 7.03 -0.39
CA TYR A 47 -17.44 8.11 -1.27
C TYR A 47 -18.81 7.81 -1.89
N ASP A 48 -19.50 8.86 -2.35
CA ASP A 48 -20.80 8.71 -3.03
C ASP A 48 -20.73 7.87 -4.31
N SER A 49 -19.55 7.84 -4.95
CA SER A 49 -19.27 6.99 -6.11
C SER A 49 -19.05 5.51 -5.73
N GLY A 50 -18.99 5.21 -4.42
CA GLY A 50 -18.94 3.89 -3.83
C GLY A 50 -17.54 3.34 -3.59
N GLU A 51 -16.48 4.06 -3.97
CA GLU A 51 -15.12 3.70 -3.58
C GLU A 51 -14.89 3.87 -2.07
N GLU A 52 -14.06 3.00 -1.51
CA GLU A 52 -13.67 3.07 -0.11
C GLU A 52 -12.17 3.32 0.03
N LEU A 53 -11.82 4.36 0.79
CA LEU A 53 -10.45 4.73 1.11
C LEU A 53 -10.15 4.41 2.57
N PHE A 54 -9.05 3.69 2.79
CA PHE A 54 -8.50 3.41 4.10
C PHE A 54 -7.07 3.93 4.17
N LEU A 55 -6.76 4.76 5.17
CA LEU A 55 -5.41 5.25 5.45
C LEU A 55 -5.04 4.93 6.89
N GLY A 56 -3.91 4.26 7.06
CA GLY A 56 -3.22 4.07 8.33
C GLY A 56 -2.42 5.30 8.76
N THR A 57 -1.84 5.21 9.96
CA THR A 57 -1.08 6.30 10.55
C THR A 57 0.41 6.25 10.21
N CYS A 58 1.05 7.41 10.18
CA CYS A 58 2.50 7.54 10.24
C CYS A 58 3.01 7.47 11.69
N ASP A 59 4.33 7.43 11.86
CA ASP A 59 4.98 7.54 13.17
C ASP A 59 4.93 8.98 13.72
N SER A 60 5.53 9.18 14.90
CA SER A 60 5.61 10.50 15.56
C SER A 60 6.40 11.54 14.76
N ARG A 61 7.27 11.12 13.85
CA ARG A 61 8.07 12.00 12.96
C ARG A 61 7.32 12.34 11.68
N GLY A 62 6.11 11.81 11.47
CA GLY A 62 5.38 11.98 10.22
C GLY A 62 5.83 11.03 9.11
N VAL A 63 6.56 9.96 9.44
CA VAL A 63 7.12 9.00 8.48
C VAL A 63 6.25 7.75 8.38
N GLY A 64 6.11 7.24 7.16
CA GLY A 64 5.26 6.11 6.84
C GLY A 64 3.82 6.52 6.56
N GLY A 65 2.89 5.70 7.02
CA GLY A 65 1.51 5.75 6.59
C GLY A 65 1.33 4.95 5.30
N VAL A 66 0.41 4.00 5.35
CA VAL A 66 0.02 3.13 4.23
C VAL A 66 -1.49 3.11 4.13
N GLY A 67 -2.02 2.78 2.97
CA GLY A 67 -3.45 2.82 2.73
C GLY A 67 -3.88 2.02 1.51
N VAL A 68 -5.18 1.91 1.30
CA VAL A 68 -5.76 1.37 0.07
C VAL A 68 -6.93 2.24 -0.38
N LEU A 69 -7.04 2.44 -1.69
CA LEU A 69 -8.26 2.89 -2.35
C LEU A 69 -8.88 1.70 -3.08
N VAL A 70 -10.10 1.33 -2.74
CA VAL A 70 -10.81 0.18 -3.30
C VAL A 70 -11.96 0.67 -4.18
N ASN A 71 -12.02 0.17 -5.40
CA ASN A 71 -13.08 0.52 -6.34
C ASN A 71 -14.45 -0.02 -5.90
N THR A 72 -15.51 0.68 -6.27
CA THR A 72 -16.90 0.41 -5.87
C THR A 72 -17.34 -1.04 -6.03
N HIS A 73 -16.99 -1.70 -7.14
CA HIS A 73 -17.41 -3.08 -7.37
C HIS A 73 -16.72 -4.11 -6.46
N LEU A 74 -15.59 -3.75 -5.83
CA LEU A 74 -14.92 -4.57 -4.82
C LEU A 74 -15.19 -4.12 -3.39
N ALA A 75 -15.69 -2.91 -3.16
CA ALA A 75 -15.95 -2.37 -1.83
C ALA A 75 -16.83 -3.31 -0.98
N MET A 76 -17.90 -3.86 -1.58
CA MET A 76 -18.78 -4.83 -0.91
C MET A 76 -18.10 -6.17 -0.55
N ASN A 77 -16.98 -6.49 -1.20
CA ASN A 77 -16.19 -7.69 -0.96
C ASN A 77 -15.10 -7.46 0.09
N ILE A 78 -14.94 -6.24 0.63
CA ILE A 78 -14.00 -6.00 1.72
C ILE A 78 -14.45 -6.81 2.94
N ASP A 79 -13.54 -7.64 3.44
CA ASP A 79 -13.68 -8.33 4.72
C ASP A 79 -13.14 -7.44 5.84
N SER A 80 -11.91 -6.97 5.67
CA SER A 80 -11.26 -6.09 6.62
C SER A 80 -10.11 -5.32 5.98
N TYR A 81 -9.82 -4.15 6.55
CA TYR A 81 -8.55 -3.45 6.36
C TYR A 81 -7.88 -3.22 7.71
N GLU A 82 -6.59 -3.51 7.81
CA GLU A 82 -5.80 -3.29 9.02
C GLU A 82 -4.44 -2.67 8.66
N SER A 83 -4.01 -1.67 9.42
CA SER A 83 -2.62 -1.19 9.39
C SER A 83 -1.82 -1.95 10.44
N LEU A 84 -1.09 -2.98 10.01
CA LEU A 84 -0.28 -3.84 10.89
C LEU A 84 0.90 -3.10 11.51
N THR A 85 1.44 -2.13 10.78
CA THR A 85 2.42 -1.13 11.23
C THR A 85 2.19 0.18 10.47
N THR A 86 3.00 1.20 10.76
CA THR A 86 3.04 2.43 9.95
C THR A 86 3.49 2.19 8.50
N ARG A 87 4.07 1.01 8.20
CA ARG A 87 4.67 0.66 6.91
C ARG A 87 4.00 -0.54 6.22
N ILE A 88 3.07 -1.23 6.89
CA ILE A 88 2.41 -2.43 6.36
C ILE A 88 0.90 -2.34 6.59
N GLY A 89 0.15 -2.33 5.50
CA GLY A 89 -1.31 -2.40 5.47
C GLY A 89 -1.77 -3.73 4.90
N ARG A 90 -2.91 -4.23 5.36
CA ARG A 90 -3.49 -5.50 4.94
C ARG A 90 -4.97 -5.31 4.59
N LEU A 91 -5.30 -5.49 3.33
CA LEU A 91 -6.68 -5.57 2.84
C LEU A 91 -7.05 -7.04 2.60
N ARG A 92 -8.07 -7.54 3.29
CA ARG A 92 -8.66 -8.86 3.05
C ARG A 92 -9.95 -8.71 2.26
N LEU A 93 -10.07 -9.49 1.19
CA LEU A 93 -11.29 -9.60 0.41
C LEU A 93 -11.97 -10.94 0.68
N LYS A 94 -13.28 -10.89 0.88
CA LYS A 94 -14.14 -12.06 1.15
C LYS A 94 -14.05 -13.07 0.02
N ARG A 95 -14.08 -14.34 0.40
CA ARG A 95 -14.32 -15.46 -0.51
C ARG A 95 -15.73 -15.33 -1.10
N CYS A 96 -15.89 -15.43 -2.42
CA CYS A 96 -17.20 -15.42 -3.07
C CYS A 96 -17.40 -16.68 -3.91
N GLY A 97 -18.31 -17.56 -3.51
CA GLY A 97 -18.62 -18.79 -4.24
C GLY A 97 -17.42 -19.72 -4.36
N SER A 98 -16.90 -19.94 -5.58
CA SER A 98 -15.68 -20.73 -5.84
C SER A 98 -14.39 -19.90 -5.84
N VAL A 99 -14.48 -18.56 -5.80
CA VAL A 99 -13.31 -17.68 -5.81
C VAL A 99 -12.60 -17.73 -4.46
N PRO A 100 -11.31 -18.12 -4.38
CA PRO A 100 -10.57 -18.15 -3.12
C PRO A 100 -10.41 -16.76 -2.50
N ALA A 101 -10.22 -16.71 -1.18
CA ALA A 101 -9.93 -15.46 -0.48
C ALA A 101 -8.60 -14.87 -0.96
N LEU A 102 -8.55 -13.55 -1.08
CA LEU A 102 -7.38 -12.79 -1.51
C LEU A 102 -7.02 -11.79 -0.42
N THR A 103 -5.74 -11.74 -0.06
CA THR A 103 -5.18 -10.66 0.75
C THR A 103 -4.23 -9.81 -0.09
N VAL A 104 -4.40 -8.49 -0.02
CA VAL A 104 -3.48 -7.51 -0.58
C VAL A 104 -2.73 -6.84 0.57
N PHE A 105 -1.41 -7.00 0.60
CA PHE A 105 -0.54 -6.26 1.48
C PHE A 105 0.02 -5.03 0.77
N VAL A 106 0.02 -3.90 1.46
CA VAL A 106 0.67 -2.67 1.03
C VAL A 106 1.87 -2.42 1.91
N ALA A 107 3.06 -2.40 1.30
CA ALA A 107 4.33 -2.35 1.99
C ALA A 107 5.09 -1.05 1.66
N TYR A 108 5.63 -0.38 2.65
CA TYR A 108 6.57 0.74 2.49
C TYR A 108 7.89 0.38 3.17
N ALA A 109 8.80 -0.21 2.39
CA ALA A 109 10.09 -0.62 2.92
C ALA A 109 10.89 0.59 3.42
N PRO A 110 11.69 0.44 4.48
CA PRO A 110 12.67 1.45 4.84
C PRO A 110 13.68 1.69 3.70
N THR A 111 14.34 2.84 3.71
CA THR A 111 15.45 3.13 2.79
C THR A 111 16.76 2.58 3.36
N SER A 112 17.81 2.52 2.55
CA SER A 112 19.16 2.09 2.98
C SER A 112 19.80 2.93 4.10
N ASP A 113 19.21 4.08 4.44
CA ASP A 113 19.69 4.94 5.52
C ASP A 113 19.16 4.51 6.90
N TYR A 114 18.30 3.49 6.95
CA TYR A 114 17.80 2.87 8.17
C TYR A 114 18.82 1.87 8.73
N ASP A 115 18.82 1.67 10.05
CA ASP A 115 19.65 0.64 10.66
C ASP A 115 19.21 -0.78 10.26
N ASP A 116 20.16 -1.71 10.26
CA ASP A 116 19.96 -3.10 9.83
C ASP A 116 18.89 -3.82 10.68
N GLU A 117 18.72 -3.40 11.94
CA GLU A 117 17.75 -3.96 12.88
C GLU A 117 16.30 -3.57 12.51
N GLU A 118 16.05 -2.31 12.15
CA GLU A 118 14.76 -1.83 11.64
C GLU A 118 14.43 -2.44 10.27
N LEU A 119 15.45 -2.72 9.43
CA LEU A 119 15.29 -3.45 8.17
C LEU A 119 14.89 -4.91 8.41
N ASP A 120 15.61 -5.63 9.26
CA ASP A 120 15.30 -7.03 9.58
C ASP A 120 13.91 -7.17 10.22
N ALA A 121 13.51 -6.25 11.09
CA ALA A 121 12.17 -6.24 11.68
C ALA A 121 11.05 -6.07 10.63
N PHE A 122 11.33 -5.36 9.53
CA PHE A 122 10.38 -5.21 8.42
C PHE A 122 10.27 -6.49 7.57
N TYR A 123 11.39 -7.13 7.25
CA TYR A 123 11.44 -8.27 6.32
C TYR A 123 11.17 -9.64 6.97
N VAL A 124 11.59 -9.85 8.22
CA VAL A 124 11.65 -11.20 8.82
C VAL A 124 10.32 -11.69 9.40
N GLU A 125 9.45 -10.81 9.91
CA GLU A 125 8.35 -11.27 10.77
C GLU A 125 6.92 -11.04 10.24
N LYS A 126 6.69 -10.13 9.29
CA LYS A 126 5.33 -9.57 9.12
C LYS A 126 4.48 -10.18 8.00
N PHE A 127 5.07 -10.77 6.96
CA PHE A 127 4.30 -11.26 5.79
C PHE A 127 3.97 -12.75 5.82
N TYR A 128 4.72 -13.57 6.57
CA TYR A 128 4.70 -15.03 6.42
C TYR A 128 3.82 -15.78 7.45
N LYS A 129 3.64 -15.26 8.67
CA LYS A 129 3.20 -16.11 9.79
C LYS A 129 1.68 -16.18 10.05
N GLU A 130 0.87 -15.19 9.67
CA GLU A 130 -0.50 -15.06 10.24
C GLU A 130 -1.68 -15.03 9.25
N ASP A 131 -1.43 -15.07 7.95
CA ASP A 131 -2.52 -14.95 6.98
C ASP A 131 -2.78 -16.27 6.26
N HIS A 132 -3.98 -16.83 6.43
CA HIS A 132 -4.38 -18.15 5.91
C HIS A 132 -5.12 -18.06 4.57
N THR A 133 -5.07 -16.92 3.88
CA THR A 133 -5.67 -16.80 2.55
C THR A 133 -4.85 -17.53 1.49
N PHE A 134 -5.55 -18.05 0.49
CA PHE A 134 -4.96 -18.87 -0.57
C PHE A 134 -4.08 -18.02 -1.50
N TYR A 135 -4.54 -16.82 -1.84
CA TYR A 135 -3.77 -15.86 -2.64
C TYR A 135 -3.35 -14.66 -1.81
N LYS A 136 -2.08 -14.30 -1.93
CA LYS A 136 -1.50 -13.11 -1.32
C LYS A 136 -0.81 -12.30 -2.40
N VAL A 137 -1.09 -11.01 -2.43
CA VAL A 137 -0.42 -10.04 -3.30
C VAL A 137 0.25 -9.01 -2.41
N ILE A 138 1.54 -8.76 -2.61
CA ILE A 138 2.28 -7.71 -1.90
C ILE A 138 2.62 -6.64 -2.92
N VAL A 139 2.11 -5.44 -2.72
CA VAL A 139 2.42 -4.25 -3.52
C VAL A 139 3.00 -3.18 -2.62
N GLY A 140 3.67 -2.20 -3.19
CA GLY A 140 4.23 -1.13 -2.38
C GLY A 140 5.43 -0.47 -3.01
N ASP A 141 6.09 0.33 -2.19
CA ASP A 141 7.39 0.89 -2.49
C ASP A 141 8.42 0.13 -1.63
N PHE A 142 9.18 -0.74 -2.30
CA PHE A 142 10.14 -1.62 -1.66
C PHE A 142 11.51 -0.98 -1.49
N ASN A 143 11.73 0.25 -1.97
CA ASN A 143 13.03 0.91 -1.93
C ASN A 143 14.18 -0.06 -2.22
N ALA A 144 14.03 -0.90 -3.25
CA ALA A 144 14.98 -1.96 -3.58
C ALA A 144 15.07 -2.14 -5.09
N LYS A 145 16.23 -2.59 -5.57
CA LYS A 145 16.44 -2.93 -6.98
C LYS A 145 16.45 -4.45 -7.12
N ILE A 146 15.66 -4.97 -8.07
CA ILE A 146 15.64 -6.42 -8.33
C ILE A 146 16.58 -6.74 -9.48
N GLY A 147 17.75 -7.30 -9.14
CA GLY A 147 18.70 -7.85 -10.08
C GLY A 147 19.52 -6.81 -10.87
N PRO A 148 20.51 -7.28 -11.66
CA PRO A 148 21.40 -6.40 -12.41
C PRO A 148 20.69 -5.73 -13.58
N ARG A 149 21.04 -4.47 -13.82
CA ARG A 149 20.48 -3.65 -14.90
C ARG A 149 20.85 -4.21 -16.28
N ARG A 150 19.86 -4.40 -17.15
CA ARG A 150 20.06 -4.64 -18.59
C ARG A 150 19.92 -3.31 -19.33
N SER A 151 21.05 -2.69 -19.71
CA SER A 151 21.24 -1.50 -20.59
C SER A 151 21.20 -0.07 -19.96
N PRO A 152 21.91 0.92 -20.57
CA PRO A 152 22.25 2.21 -19.95
C PRO A 152 21.21 3.35 -20.05
N GLU A 153 20.08 3.17 -20.73
CA GLU A 153 19.20 4.28 -21.20
C GLU A 153 18.11 4.78 -20.22
N GLY A 154 18.18 4.42 -18.95
CA GLY A 154 17.21 4.76 -17.90
C GLY A 154 17.88 5.33 -16.65
N LEU A 155 18.59 6.45 -16.78
CA LEU A 155 19.27 7.13 -15.68
C LEU A 155 18.29 7.94 -14.82
N HIS A 156 17.33 7.27 -14.18
CA HIS A 156 16.48 7.87 -13.15
C HIS A 156 16.31 6.87 -11.99
N PHE A 157 17.39 6.62 -11.26
CA PHE A 157 17.30 5.94 -9.97
C PHE A 157 17.03 6.95 -8.87
N GLY A 158 16.14 6.61 -7.93
CA GLY A 158 16.14 7.23 -6.62
C GLY A 158 17.42 6.84 -5.85
N THR A 159 17.91 7.75 -5.03
CA THR A 159 19.20 7.63 -4.32
C THR A 159 19.23 6.60 -3.19
N SER A 160 18.10 5.96 -2.88
CA SER A 160 17.87 5.35 -1.55
C SER A 160 17.42 3.89 -1.59
N GLY A 161 17.62 3.20 -2.73
CA GLY A 161 17.22 1.81 -2.90
C GLY A 161 18.29 0.81 -2.42
N LEU A 162 17.90 -0.19 -1.64
CA LEU A 162 18.70 -1.35 -1.22
C LEU A 162 19.11 -2.21 -2.44
N GLU A 163 20.35 -2.72 -2.43
CA GLU A 163 20.90 -3.66 -3.44
C GLU A 163 20.68 -5.12 -3.06
#